data_AF-A0A072TLR0-F1
#
_entry.id   AF-A0A072TLR0-F1
#
_cell.length_a   1.000
_cell.length_b   1.000
_cell.length_c   1.000
_cell.angle_alpha   90.00
_cell.angle_beta   90.00
_cell.angle_gamma   90.00
#
_symmetry.space_group_name_H-M   'P 1'
#
loop_
_entity.id
_entity.type
_entity.pdbx_description
1 polymer ?
#
loop_
_entity_poly.entity_id
_entity_poly.type
_entity_poly.pdbx_seq_one_letter_code
_entity_poly.pdbx_strand_id
1 'polypeptide(L)'
;MLKIKILQAVLAGLTFLLGLLSNLVLRLQKQSQKPQKQQKLLQIKSELDSSSSSSTEMMVVDDDDMYGLSWRLAMETNNNVRPWKTIPLRCYKHVENYMIGGQYEHDMNLIVDEIMFYASQITLSTSTTTTTHQDAWVLDVDDTCISNIPYYKAKRFGCDPFDSAMFKAWINQGMCPANPVVLRLFKTLIEKGFKVFLVTGRYEGTLAKITTDNLHNQGFIGYQRLILRKLPPTMQCCLVMRRDLHISTFSIGIFFVLDDFGYFLEVSVWVQKNRLKGNELLIILCHHQSM
;
A
#
# COMPACT_ATOMS: atom_id res chain seq x y z
N MET A 1 23.11 61.19 18.71
CA MET A 1 22.78 59.96 17.96
C MET A 1 23.52 58.71 18.46
N LEU A 2 24.79 58.79 18.89
CA LEU A 2 25.58 57.62 19.33
C LEU A 2 25.03 56.95 20.62
N LYS A 3 24.59 57.74 21.62
CA LYS A 3 24.04 57.21 22.89
C LYS A 3 22.76 56.39 22.71
N ILE A 4 21.92 56.73 21.73
CA ILE A 4 20.66 56.02 21.44
C ILE A 4 20.96 54.64 20.81
N LYS A 5 21.93 54.56 19.91
CA LYS A 5 22.35 53.30 19.29
C LYS A 5 22.97 52.33 20.31
N ILE A 6 23.75 52.85 21.26
CA ILE A 6 24.32 52.05 22.35
C ILE A 6 23.20 51.52 23.25
N LEU A 7 22.22 52.36 23.61
CA LEU A 7 21.09 51.94 24.44
C LEU A 7 20.25 50.85 23.75
N GLN A 8 20.00 50.96 22.45
CA GLN A 8 19.28 49.95 21.67
C GLN A 8 20.05 48.63 21.59
N ALA A 9 21.38 48.68 21.41
CA ALA A 9 22.22 47.48 21.37
C ALA A 9 22.25 46.77 22.74
N VAL A 10 22.33 47.53 23.84
CA VAL A 10 22.28 46.97 25.20
C VAL A 10 20.92 46.34 25.49
N LEU A 11 19.82 47.00 25.08
CA LEU A 11 18.47 46.47 25.27
C LEU A 11 18.26 45.17 24.48
N ALA A 12 18.73 45.10 23.24
CA ALA A 12 18.68 43.89 22.41
C ALA A 12 19.54 42.75 22.98
N GLY A 13 20.71 43.07 23.55
CA GLY A 13 21.55 42.09 24.25
C GLY A 13 20.86 41.52 25.49
N LEU A 14 20.16 42.36 26.25
CA LEU A 14 19.42 41.95 27.44
C LEU A 14 18.23 41.04 27.10
N THR A 15 17.46 41.36 26.05
CA THR A 15 16.34 40.52 25.62
C THR A 15 16.80 39.17 25.09
N PHE A 16 17.93 39.13 24.38
CA PHE A 16 18.53 37.88 23.93
C PHE A 16 18.99 36.99 25.10
N LEU A 17 19.61 37.60 26.12
CA LEU A 17 20.05 36.89 27.32
C LEU A 17 18.87 36.31 28.12
N LEU A 18 17.78 37.07 28.24
CA LEU A 18 16.52 36.59 28.86
C LEU A 18 15.91 35.42 28.08
N GLY A 19 15.98 35.44 26.74
CA GLY A 19 15.56 34.33 25.88
C GLY A 19 16.41 33.06 26.05
N LEU A 20 17.70 33.20 26.30
CA LEU A 20 18.59 32.06 26.59
C LEU A 20 18.33 31.47 27.98
N LEU A 21 18.15 32.32 28.99
CA LEU A 21 17.87 31.89 30.36
C LEU A 21 16.52 31.17 30.48
N SER A 22 15.47 31.69 29.82
CA SER A 22 14.16 31.04 29.78
C SER A 22 14.19 29.66 29.11
N ASN A 23 14.91 29.51 27.99
CA ASN A 23 15.13 28.22 27.34
C ASN A 23 15.92 27.24 28.22
N LEU A 24 16.91 27.72 28.97
CA LEU A 24 17.67 26.89 29.89
C LEU A 24 16.79 26.38 31.04
N VAL A 25 15.96 27.25 31.63
CA VAL A 25 15.00 26.88 32.68
C VAL A 25 14.00 25.82 32.16
N LEU A 26 13.46 25.98 30.95
CA LEU A 26 12.57 24.99 30.34
C LEU A 26 13.24 23.62 30.14
N ARG A 27 14.52 23.60 29.75
CA ARG A 27 15.29 22.34 29.60
C ARG A 27 15.53 21.65 30.94
N LEU A 28 15.85 22.42 31.98
CA LEU A 28 16.05 21.89 33.33
C LEU A 28 14.75 21.35 33.93
N GLN A 29 13.62 22.02 33.71
CA GLN A 29 12.30 21.52 34.12
C GLN A 29 11.91 20.23 33.38
N LYS A 30 12.20 20.14 32.08
CA LYS A 30 11.93 18.94 31.26
C LYS A 30 12.78 17.73 31.69
N GLN A 31 14.00 17.96 32.18
CA GLN A 31 14.84 16.89 32.75
C GLN A 31 14.33 16.40 34.11
N SER A 32 13.75 17.26 34.95
CA SER A 32 13.20 16.88 36.26
C SER A 32 11.91 16.04 36.17
N GLN A 33 11.08 16.23 35.14
CA GLN A 33 9.84 15.46 34.95
C GLN A 33 10.06 14.02 34.42
N LYS A 34 11.18 13.77 33.73
CA LYS A 34 11.50 12.45 33.14
C LYS A 34 11.70 11.33 34.20
N PRO A 35 12.44 11.54 35.31
CA PRO A 35 12.61 10.52 36.35
C PRO A 35 11.35 10.28 37.19
N GLN A 36 10.55 11.31 37.50
CA GLN A 36 9.29 11.12 38.26
C GLN A 36 8.23 10.34 37.49
N LYS A 37 8.12 10.55 36.17
CA LYS A 37 7.17 9.79 35.34
C LYS A 37 7.57 8.31 35.21
N GLN A 38 8.86 8.01 35.21
CA GLN A 38 9.37 6.63 35.22
C GLN A 38 9.14 5.92 36.57
N GLN A 39 9.34 6.62 37.70
CA GLN A 39 9.07 6.05 39.03
C GLN A 39 7.58 5.77 39.25
N LYS A 40 6.69 6.66 38.79
CA LYS A 40 5.24 6.46 38.90
C LYS A 40 4.74 5.29 38.05
N LEU A 41 5.38 5.04 36.90
CA LEU A 41 5.07 3.89 36.03
C LEU A 41 5.54 2.56 36.63
N LEU A 42 6.67 2.56 37.36
CA LEU A 42 7.20 1.39 38.06
C LEU A 42 6.35 1.00 39.27
N GLN A 43 5.82 1.97 40.02
CA GLN A 43 4.89 1.71 41.13
C GLN A 43 3.56 1.11 40.65
N ILE A 44 2.99 1.65 39.57
CA ILE A 44 1.76 1.11 38.98
C ILE A 44 1.97 -0.33 38.49
N LYS A 45 3.16 -0.62 37.93
CA LYS A 45 3.50 -1.98 37.49
C LYS A 45 3.61 -2.98 38.65
N SER A 46 4.19 -2.56 39.78
CA SER A 46 4.27 -3.42 40.97
C SER A 46 2.92 -3.68 41.64
N GLU A 47 1.96 -2.75 41.55
CA GLU A 47 0.61 -2.95 42.09
C GLU A 47 -0.20 -3.92 41.23
N LEU A 48 -0.04 -3.89 39.89
CA LEU A 48 -0.71 -4.85 38.99
C LEU A 48 -0.22 -6.29 39.19
N ASP A 49 1.10 -6.50 39.35
CA ASP A 49 1.69 -7.83 39.47
C ASP A 49 1.34 -8.54 40.80
N SER A 50 0.84 -7.82 41.80
CA SER A 50 0.52 -8.37 43.13
C SER A 50 -0.88 -8.99 43.26
N SER A 51 -1.74 -8.89 42.24
CA SER A 51 -3.17 -9.19 42.35
C SER A 51 -3.69 -10.40 41.57
N SER A 52 -2.86 -11.13 40.82
CA SER A 52 -3.33 -12.22 39.95
C SER A 52 -2.63 -13.57 40.18
N SER A 53 -2.80 -14.15 41.38
CA SER A 53 -2.64 -15.60 41.55
C SER A 53 -3.97 -16.32 41.26
N SER A 54 -4.25 -16.61 40.00
CA SER A 54 -5.22 -17.63 39.63
C SER A 54 -4.85 -18.21 38.28
N SER A 55 -4.55 -19.50 38.29
CA SER A 55 -4.22 -20.33 37.14
C SER A 55 -5.34 -20.33 36.11
N THR A 56 -5.18 -19.50 35.10
CA THR A 56 -5.78 -19.63 33.77
C THR A 56 -4.62 -19.59 32.79
N GLU A 57 -4.60 -20.46 31.78
CA GLU A 57 -3.72 -20.32 30.61
C GLU A 57 -4.03 -18.97 29.95
N MET A 58 -3.46 -17.91 30.48
CA MET A 58 -3.49 -16.58 29.91
C MET A 58 -2.59 -16.68 28.68
N MET A 59 -3.19 -16.70 27.48
CA MET A 59 -2.46 -16.44 26.25
C MET A 59 -1.67 -15.16 26.47
N VAL A 60 -0.36 -15.27 26.66
CA VAL A 60 0.53 -14.12 26.65
C VAL A 60 0.47 -13.60 25.22
N VAL A 61 -0.42 -12.64 24.97
CA VAL A 61 -0.51 -11.98 23.67
C VAL A 61 0.82 -11.29 23.46
N ASP A 62 1.54 -11.71 22.43
CA ASP A 62 2.86 -11.21 22.09
C ASP A 62 2.78 -9.70 21.76
N ASP A 63 3.56 -8.87 22.46
CA ASP A 63 3.64 -7.42 22.22
C ASP A 63 4.01 -7.12 20.76
N ASP A 64 4.82 -7.99 20.16
CA ASP A 64 5.22 -7.88 18.75
C ASP A 64 4.06 -8.18 17.79
N ASP A 65 3.15 -9.09 18.13
CA ASP A 65 1.95 -9.35 17.33
C ASP A 65 0.94 -8.19 17.42
N MET A 66 0.73 -7.63 18.61
CA MET A 66 -0.11 -6.42 18.78
C MET A 66 0.44 -5.21 18.03
N TYR A 67 1.76 -5.01 18.08
CA TYR A 67 2.43 -4.00 17.28
C TYR A 67 2.28 -4.27 15.78
N GLY A 68 2.49 -5.53 15.37
CA GLY A 68 2.32 -5.98 13.99
C GLY A 68 0.92 -5.68 13.44
N LEU A 69 -0.11 -5.95 14.22
CA LEU A 69 -1.51 -5.66 13.88
C LEU A 69 -1.74 -4.15 13.70
N SER A 70 -1.26 -3.35 14.65
CA SER A 70 -1.38 -1.89 14.60
C SER A 70 -0.61 -1.30 13.41
N TRP A 71 0.58 -1.84 13.13
CA TRP A 71 1.41 -1.46 12.00
C TRP A 71 0.72 -1.80 10.68
N ARG A 72 0.24 -3.04 10.50
CA ARG A 72 -0.50 -3.47 9.29
C ARG A 72 -1.70 -2.57 9.04
N LEU A 73 -2.55 -2.34 10.05
CA LEU A 73 -3.71 -1.46 9.91
C LEU A 73 -3.31 -0.05 9.44
N ALA A 74 -2.23 0.50 9.99
CA ALA A 74 -1.75 1.82 9.59
C ALA A 74 -1.21 1.84 8.15
N MET A 75 -0.65 0.72 7.66
CA MET A 75 -0.21 0.56 6.27
C MET A 75 -1.41 0.50 5.31
N GLU A 76 -2.37 -0.39 5.58
CA GLU A 76 -3.55 -0.58 4.72
C GLU A 76 -4.44 0.67 4.62
N THR A 77 -4.48 1.48 5.69
CA THR A 77 -5.29 2.71 5.74
C THR A 77 -4.55 3.94 5.22
N ASN A 78 -3.36 3.77 4.62
CA ASN A 78 -2.49 4.85 4.15
C ASN A 78 -2.27 5.94 5.24
N ASN A 79 -2.19 5.52 6.51
CA ASN A 79 -2.09 6.43 7.63
C ASN A 79 -0.62 6.77 7.90
N ASN A 80 0.03 7.42 6.92
CA ASN A 80 1.30 8.17 6.96
C ASN A 80 2.35 7.76 8.04
N VAL A 81 2.48 6.47 8.35
CA VAL A 81 3.64 5.96 9.07
C VAL A 81 4.76 6.10 8.06
N ARG A 82 5.81 6.80 8.48
CA ARG A 82 6.96 7.23 7.70
C ARG A 82 7.33 6.30 6.52
N PRO A 83 7.88 6.85 5.41
CA PRO A 83 8.65 6.10 4.41
C PRO A 83 9.30 4.83 4.98
N TRP A 84 8.88 3.64 4.53
CA TRP A 84 9.46 2.38 4.98
C TRP A 84 10.12 1.66 3.81
N LYS A 85 11.30 1.09 4.08
CA LYS A 85 12.11 0.33 3.11
C LYS A 85 12.16 -1.17 3.40
N THR A 86 11.53 -1.60 4.48
CA THR A 86 11.40 -3.00 4.90
C THR A 86 10.31 -3.04 5.95
N ILE A 87 9.63 -4.17 6.06
CA ILE A 87 8.75 -4.44 7.20
C ILE A 87 9.60 -4.43 8.47
N PRO A 88 9.18 -3.75 9.57
CA PRO A 88 9.91 -3.80 10.83
C PRO A 88 10.12 -5.25 11.26
N LEU A 89 11.35 -5.62 11.65
CA LEU A 89 11.67 -7.01 11.96
C LEU A 89 10.78 -7.60 13.07
N ARG A 90 10.34 -6.77 14.03
CA ARG A 90 9.39 -7.17 15.07
C ARG A 90 8.01 -7.58 14.52
N CYS A 91 7.60 -7.09 13.35
CA CYS A 91 6.35 -7.49 12.69
C CYS A 91 6.49 -8.78 11.89
N TYR A 92 7.68 -9.39 11.78
CA TYR A 92 7.91 -10.56 10.91
C TYR A 92 6.91 -11.68 11.16
N LYS A 93 6.75 -12.08 12.44
CA LYS A 93 5.87 -13.21 12.78
C LYS A 93 4.40 -12.90 12.54
N HIS A 94 3.99 -11.66 12.83
CA HIS A 94 2.65 -11.18 12.51
C HIS A 94 2.37 -11.26 11.00
N VAL A 95 3.26 -10.72 10.16
CA VAL A 95 3.08 -10.69 8.71
C VAL A 95 3.12 -12.10 8.11
N GLU A 96 4.04 -12.95 8.56
CA GLU A 96 4.06 -14.37 8.17
C GLU A 96 2.69 -15.01 8.47
N ASN A 97 2.23 -14.93 9.72
CA ASN A 97 0.96 -15.52 10.12
C ASN A 97 -0.23 -14.91 9.35
N TYR A 98 -0.21 -13.61 9.05
CA TYR A 98 -1.26 -12.97 8.25
C TYR A 98 -1.29 -13.49 6.80
N MET A 99 -0.13 -13.55 6.14
CA MET A 99 -0.01 -13.90 4.72
C MET A 99 -0.25 -15.38 4.45
N ILE A 100 0.14 -16.27 5.37
CA ILE A 100 0.02 -17.73 5.17
C ILE A 100 -0.95 -18.43 6.13
N GLY A 101 -1.45 -17.74 7.15
CA GLY A 101 -2.37 -18.29 8.15
C GLY A 101 -3.86 -18.11 7.82
N GLY A 102 -4.19 -17.65 6.61
CA GLY A 102 -5.57 -17.58 6.10
C GLY A 102 -6.26 -16.23 6.27
N GLN A 103 -5.80 -15.35 7.17
CA GLN A 103 -6.42 -14.03 7.35
C GLN A 103 -6.35 -13.17 6.08
N TYR A 104 -5.20 -13.17 5.38
CA TYR A 104 -5.08 -12.49 4.08
C TYR A 104 -6.12 -12.97 3.07
N GLU A 105 -6.38 -14.28 3.01
CA GLU A 105 -7.39 -14.85 2.11
C GLU A 105 -8.81 -14.43 2.54
N HIS A 106 -9.12 -14.38 3.83
CA HIS A 106 -10.41 -13.89 4.33
C HIS A 106 -10.64 -12.42 3.97
N ASP A 107 -9.63 -11.56 4.18
CA ASP A 107 -9.69 -10.14 3.86
C ASP A 107 -9.92 -9.94 2.34
N MET A 108 -9.19 -10.68 1.50
CA MET A 108 -9.36 -10.66 0.04
C MET A 108 -10.74 -11.14 -0.41
N ASN A 109 -11.27 -12.22 0.19
CA ASN A 109 -12.59 -12.73 -0.16
C ASN A 109 -13.69 -11.72 0.15
N LEU A 110 -13.65 -11.09 1.33
CA LEU A 110 -14.61 -10.06 1.71
C LEU A 110 -14.64 -8.92 0.68
N ILE A 111 -13.47 -8.42 0.30
CA ILE A 111 -13.34 -7.34 -0.69
C ILE A 111 -13.87 -7.77 -2.06
N VAL A 112 -13.48 -8.96 -2.52
CA VAL A 112 -13.94 -9.47 -3.82
C VAL A 112 -15.44 -9.72 -3.83
N ASP A 113 -16.02 -10.22 -2.75
CA ASP A 113 -17.45 -10.47 -2.68
C ASP A 113 -18.25 -9.16 -2.73
N GLU A 114 -17.77 -8.09 -2.08
CA GLU A 114 -18.34 -6.73 -2.22
C GLU A 114 -18.24 -6.19 -3.65
N ILE A 115 -17.09 -6.40 -4.32
CA ILE A 115 -16.91 -6.01 -5.73
C ILE A 115 -17.85 -6.79 -6.63
N MET A 116 -17.99 -8.09 -6.40
CA MET A 116 -18.87 -8.96 -7.17
C MET A 116 -20.34 -8.56 -7.01
N PHE A 117 -20.74 -8.21 -5.78
CA PHE A 117 -22.06 -7.65 -5.50
C PHE A 117 -22.25 -6.31 -6.21
N TYR A 118 -21.29 -5.39 -6.14
CA TYR A 118 -21.37 -4.14 -6.88
C TYR A 118 -21.50 -4.36 -8.40
N ALA A 119 -20.68 -5.25 -8.97
CA ALA A 119 -20.69 -5.57 -10.39
C ALA A 119 -22.00 -6.23 -10.83
N SER A 120 -22.71 -6.96 -9.95
CA SER A 120 -24.01 -7.53 -10.29
C SER A 120 -25.12 -6.49 -10.44
N GLN A 121 -24.95 -5.30 -9.84
CA GLN A 121 -25.92 -4.21 -9.94
C GLN A 121 -25.79 -3.38 -11.21
N ILE A 122 -24.77 -3.65 -12.04
CA ILE A 122 -24.52 -2.91 -13.28
C ILE A 122 -25.20 -3.63 -14.45
N THR A 123 -26.13 -2.95 -15.11
CA THR A 123 -26.75 -3.42 -16.35
C THR A 123 -25.92 -2.97 -17.55
N LEU A 124 -25.23 -3.89 -18.21
CA LEU A 124 -24.51 -3.60 -19.44
C LEU A 124 -25.49 -3.27 -20.58
N SER A 125 -25.27 -2.16 -21.27
CA SER A 125 -26.06 -1.79 -22.46
C SER A 125 -25.74 -2.73 -23.62
N THR A 126 -26.77 -3.38 -24.16
CA THR A 126 -26.67 -4.32 -25.29
C THR A 126 -26.77 -3.65 -26.67
N SER A 127 -26.81 -2.32 -26.74
CA SER A 127 -27.06 -1.62 -28.01
C SER A 127 -25.90 -1.79 -29.01
N THR A 128 -26.20 -2.31 -30.19
CA THR A 128 -25.25 -2.55 -31.30
C THR A 128 -24.96 -1.30 -32.13
N THR A 129 -25.47 -0.12 -31.73
CA THR A 129 -25.16 1.16 -32.36
C THR A 129 -23.76 1.62 -31.96
N THR A 130 -22.96 2.00 -32.96
CA THR A 130 -21.49 2.19 -33.00
C THR A 130 -20.83 3.19 -32.02
N THR A 131 -21.43 3.47 -30.87
CA THR A 131 -20.90 4.40 -29.85
C THR A 131 -21.21 4.00 -28.40
N THR A 132 -21.48 2.72 -28.11
CA THR A 132 -21.81 2.30 -26.73
C THR A 132 -20.64 2.36 -25.76
N HIS A 133 -20.84 3.14 -24.70
CA HIS A 133 -20.12 3.06 -23.43
C HIS A 133 -20.17 1.61 -22.93
N GLN A 134 -19.06 0.91 -23.03
CA GLN A 134 -18.90 -0.35 -22.31
C GLN A 134 -18.38 -0.01 -20.92
N ASP A 135 -18.75 -0.78 -19.91
CA ASP A 135 -18.14 -0.64 -18.59
C ASP A 135 -16.88 -1.50 -18.54
N ALA A 136 -15.84 -0.97 -17.91
CA ALA A 136 -14.55 -1.62 -17.86
C ALA A 136 -14.00 -1.67 -16.44
N TRP A 137 -13.23 -2.73 -16.22
CA TRP A 137 -12.47 -2.95 -15.02
C TRP A 137 -10.99 -2.90 -15.35
N VAL A 138 -10.24 -2.23 -14.49
CA VAL A 138 -8.78 -2.21 -14.56
C VAL A 138 -8.29 -2.97 -13.34
N LEU A 139 -7.45 -3.97 -13.55
CA LEU A 139 -6.79 -4.74 -12.49
C LEU A 139 -5.28 -4.53 -12.60
N ASP A 140 -4.63 -4.38 -11.45
CA ASP A 140 -3.18 -4.53 -11.37
C ASP A 140 -2.76 -6.01 -11.54
N VAL A 141 -1.48 -6.27 -11.79
CA VAL A 141 -0.95 -7.62 -12.02
C VAL A 141 -0.22 -8.18 -10.80
N ASP A 142 0.78 -7.47 -10.28
CA ASP A 142 1.73 -7.98 -9.28
C ASP A 142 1.11 -7.93 -7.88
N ASP A 143 1.12 -9.06 -7.17
CA ASP A 143 0.40 -9.30 -5.91
C ASP A 143 -1.13 -9.03 -5.96
N THR A 144 -1.66 -8.85 -7.18
CA THR A 144 -3.08 -8.71 -7.49
C THR A 144 -3.59 -9.92 -8.27
N CYS A 145 -3.28 -10.00 -9.56
CA CYS A 145 -3.64 -11.16 -10.38
C CYS A 145 -2.71 -12.34 -10.10
N ILE A 146 -1.40 -12.09 -10.01
CA ILE A 146 -0.38 -13.12 -9.76
C ILE A 146 0.41 -12.75 -8.50
N SER A 147 0.67 -13.74 -7.65
CA SER A 147 1.24 -13.53 -6.33
C SER A 147 2.76 -13.65 -6.33
N ASN A 148 3.42 -12.74 -5.62
CA ASN A 148 4.84 -12.76 -5.32
C ASN A 148 5.13 -13.32 -3.90
N ILE A 149 4.11 -13.79 -3.16
CA ILE A 149 4.28 -14.41 -1.84
C ILE A 149 5.39 -15.49 -1.84
N PRO A 150 5.51 -16.39 -2.84
CA PRO A 150 6.61 -17.36 -2.85
C PRO A 150 8.00 -16.72 -2.88
N TYR A 151 8.17 -15.60 -3.58
CA TYR A 151 9.42 -14.84 -3.56
C TYR A 151 9.66 -14.21 -2.19
N TYR A 152 8.64 -13.55 -1.63
CA TYR A 152 8.76 -12.85 -0.36
C TYR A 152 8.95 -13.78 0.84
N LYS A 153 8.48 -15.04 0.78
CA LYS A 153 8.80 -16.07 1.79
C LYS A 153 10.32 -16.22 2.00
N ALA A 154 11.09 -16.23 0.91
CA ALA A 154 12.56 -16.30 0.97
C ALA A 154 13.22 -14.98 1.42
N LYS A 155 12.46 -13.90 1.54
CA LYS A 155 12.88 -12.55 1.95
C LYS A 155 12.22 -12.09 3.24
N ARG A 156 11.85 -13.05 4.09
CA ARG A 156 11.18 -12.84 5.38
C ARG A 156 9.96 -11.90 5.25
N PHE A 157 9.14 -12.15 4.23
CA PHE A 157 7.95 -11.37 3.88
C PHE A 157 8.20 -9.86 3.69
N GLY A 158 9.42 -9.45 3.32
CA GLY A 158 9.77 -8.02 3.15
C GLY A 158 10.48 -7.40 4.34
N CYS A 159 10.85 -8.18 5.37
CA CYS A 159 11.81 -7.74 6.39
C CYS A 159 13.23 -7.63 5.83
N ASP A 160 13.54 -8.34 4.74
CA ASP A 160 14.79 -8.16 4.00
C ASP A 160 14.69 -7.04 2.97
N PRO A 161 15.78 -6.27 2.74
CA PRO A 161 15.80 -5.25 1.70
C PRO A 161 15.46 -5.81 0.32
N PHE A 162 14.70 -5.04 -0.45
CA PHE A 162 14.35 -5.40 -1.82
C PHE A 162 15.57 -5.38 -2.75
N ASP A 163 15.75 -6.47 -3.49
CA ASP A 163 16.76 -6.60 -4.54
C ASP A 163 16.05 -6.69 -5.90
N SER A 164 16.19 -5.64 -6.70
CA SER A 164 15.52 -5.54 -8.00
C SER A 164 16.04 -6.55 -9.03
N ALA A 165 17.33 -6.92 -8.96
CA ALA A 165 17.92 -7.89 -9.87
C ALA A 165 17.44 -9.30 -9.55
N MET A 166 17.41 -9.66 -8.27
CA MET A 166 16.85 -10.94 -7.82
C MET A 166 15.36 -11.04 -8.13
N PHE A 167 14.58 -9.99 -7.88
CA PHE A 167 13.16 -9.99 -8.19
C PHE A 167 12.91 -10.12 -9.70
N LYS A 168 13.69 -9.42 -10.52
CA LYS A 168 13.63 -9.59 -11.99
C LYS A 168 13.99 -11.01 -12.42
N ALA A 169 14.99 -11.63 -11.80
CA ALA A 169 15.37 -13.01 -12.09
C ALA A 169 14.24 -13.99 -11.70
N TRP A 170 13.55 -13.73 -10.59
CA TRP A 170 12.37 -14.48 -10.18
C TRP A 170 11.22 -14.35 -11.19
N ILE A 171 10.86 -13.13 -11.60
CA ILE A 171 9.81 -12.89 -12.60
C ILE A 171 10.11 -13.62 -13.92
N ASN A 172 11.38 -13.66 -14.34
CA ASN A 172 11.78 -14.32 -15.58
C ASN A 172 11.58 -15.84 -15.58
N GLN A 173 11.30 -16.45 -14.42
CA GLN A 173 10.90 -17.86 -14.35
C GLN A 173 9.47 -18.06 -14.88
N GLY A 174 8.62 -17.01 -14.87
CA GLY A 174 7.24 -17.09 -15.36
C GLY A 174 6.34 -18.00 -14.52
N MET A 175 6.66 -18.15 -13.23
CA MET A 175 6.02 -19.10 -12.31
C MET A 175 5.25 -18.42 -11.17
N CYS A 176 4.97 -17.12 -11.25
CA CYS A 176 4.15 -16.46 -10.23
C CYS A 176 2.75 -17.11 -10.23
N PRO A 177 2.29 -17.71 -9.11
CA PRO A 177 0.98 -18.36 -9.06
C PRO A 177 -0.16 -17.35 -9.12
N ALA A 178 -1.34 -17.76 -9.60
CA ALA A 178 -2.55 -16.94 -9.51
C ALA A 178 -2.88 -16.59 -8.06
N ASN A 179 -3.39 -15.38 -7.83
CA ASN A 179 -4.22 -15.14 -6.66
C ASN A 179 -5.61 -15.77 -6.93
N PRO A 180 -6.01 -16.81 -6.19
CA PRO A 180 -7.23 -17.56 -6.50
C PRO A 180 -8.49 -16.70 -6.35
N VAL A 181 -8.50 -15.76 -5.40
CA VAL A 181 -9.65 -14.89 -5.14
C VAL A 181 -9.82 -13.88 -6.28
N VAL A 182 -8.72 -13.29 -6.76
CA VAL A 182 -8.75 -12.34 -7.89
C VAL A 182 -9.00 -13.06 -9.22
N LEU A 183 -8.52 -14.29 -9.39
CA LEU A 183 -8.85 -15.10 -10.57
C LEU A 183 -10.36 -15.39 -10.65
N ARG A 184 -11.03 -15.63 -9.51
CA ARG A 184 -12.49 -15.75 -9.43
C ARG A 184 -13.17 -14.47 -9.91
N LEU A 185 -12.77 -13.31 -9.35
CA LEU A 185 -13.27 -11.99 -9.78
C LEU A 185 -13.10 -11.80 -11.29
N PHE A 186 -11.89 -12.00 -11.80
CA PHE A 186 -11.56 -11.83 -13.21
C PHE A 186 -12.48 -12.64 -14.12
N LYS A 187 -12.65 -13.95 -13.84
CA LYS A 187 -13.52 -14.82 -14.63
C LYS A 187 -14.96 -14.34 -14.63
N THR A 188 -15.49 -13.96 -13.47
CA THR A 188 -16.89 -13.50 -13.40
C THR A 188 -17.09 -12.14 -14.10
N LEU A 189 -16.10 -11.25 -14.08
CA LEU A 189 -16.16 -10.01 -14.86
C LEU A 189 -16.22 -10.29 -16.36
N ILE A 190 -15.38 -11.22 -16.85
CA ILE A 190 -15.38 -11.65 -18.25
C ILE A 190 -16.72 -12.31 -18.63
N GLU A 191 -17.22 -13.24 -17.82
CA GLU A 191 -18.50 -13.94 -18.04
C GLU A 191 -19.69 -12.98 -18.08
N LYS A 192 -19.65 -11.91 -17.29
CA LYS A 192 -20.67 -10.85 -17.31
C LYS A 192 -20.56 -9.93 -18.52
N GLY A 193 -19.51 -10.04 -19.33
CA GLY A 193 -19.31 -9.22 -20.53
C GLY A 193 -18.62 -7.88 -20.29
N PHE A 194 -18.02 -7.67 -19.11
CA PHE A 194 -17.20 -6.49 -18.88
C PHE A 194 -15.89 -6.57 -19.66
N LYS A 195 -15.39 -5.39 -20.06
CA LYS A 195 -14.02 -5.28 -20.56
C LYS A 195 -13.04 -5.23 -19.40
N VAL A 196 -12.08 -6.13 -19.36
CA VAL A 196 -11.02 -6.11 -18.33
C VAL A 196 -9.70 -5.68 -18.94
N PHE A 197 -9.03 -4.70 -18.34
CA PHE A 197 -7.69 -4.26 -18.68
C PHE A 197 -6.75 -4.63 -17.53
N LEU A 198 -5.57 -5.16 -17.89
CA LEU A 198 -4.51 -5.45 -16.92
C LEU A 198 -3.44 -4.38 -17.03
N VAL A 199 -2.95 -3.89 -15.89
CA VAL A 199 -1.91 -2.86 -15.80
C VAL A 199 -0.80 -3.35 -14.87
N THR A 200 0.46 -3.06 -15.22
CA THR A 200 1.60 -3.47 -14.40
C THR A 200 2.77 -2.49 -14.55
N GLY A 201 3.50 -2.30 -13.47
CA GLY A 201 4.80 -1.62 -13.40
C GLY A 201 5.96 -2.42 -13.97
N ARG A 202 5.76 -3.67 -14.39
CA ARG A 202 6.77 -4.45 -15.11
C ARG A 202 7.18 -3.74 -16.41
N TYR A 203 8.50 -3.70 -16.65
CA TYR A 203 9.06 -3.01 -17.81
C TYR A 203 8.79 -3.77 -19.11
N GLU A 204 8.06 -3.13 -20.03
CA GLU A 204 7.65 -3.69 -21.32
C GLU A 204 8.84 -4.27 -22.11
N GLY A 205 9.94 -3.52 -22.19
CA GLY A 205 11.09 -3.88 -23.02
C GLY A 205 11.82 -5.17 -22.61
N THR A 206 11.58 -5.69 -21.39
CA THR A 206 12.19 -6.96 -20.96
C THR A 206 11.23 -7.98 -20.37
N LEU A 207 10.04 -7.57 -19.90
CA LEU A 207 9.14 -8.45 -19.14
C LEU A 207 7.80 -8.71 -19.83
N ALA A 208 7.53 -8.13 -21.01
CA ALA A 208 6.24 -8.27 -21.67
C ALA A 208 5.86 -9.73 -21.98
N LYS A 209 6.76 -10.48 -22.64
CA LYS A 209 6.48 -11.86 -23.04
C LYS A 209 6.24 -12.76 -21.82
N ILE A 210 7.18 -12.75 -20.86
CA ILE A 210 7.09 -13.63 -19.70
C ILE A 210 5.87 -13.32 -18.82
N THR A 211 5.50 -12.04 -18.70
CA THR A 211 4.29 -11.64 -17.95
C THR A 211 3.03 -12.11 -18.64
N THR A 212 2.95 -11.99 -19.96
CA THR A 212 1.82 -12.48 -20.77
C THR A 212 1.68 -14.00 -20.64
N ASP A 213 2.78 -14.74 -20.82
CA ASP A 213 2.79 -16.20 -20.74
C ASP A 213 2.39 -16.66 -19.32
N ASN A 214 2.92 -16.02 -18.28
CA ASN A 214 2.57 -16.33 -16.90
C ASN A 214 1.08 -16.08 -16.64
N LEU A 215 0.52 -14.92 -17.03
CA LEU A 215 -0.90 -14.62 -16.84
C LEU A 215 -1.80 -15.65 -17.53
N HIS A 216 -1.48 -16.01 -18.77
CA HIS A 216 -2.20 -17.02 -19.53
C HIS A 216 -2.15 -18.38 -18.81
N ASN A 217 -0.96 -18.84 -18.42
CA ASN A 217 -0.78 -20.11 -17.71
C ASN A 217 -1.53 -20.16 -16.37
N GLN A 218 -1.72 -19.02 -15.72
CA GLN A 218 -2.47 -18.88 -14.47
C GLN A 218 -3.98 -18.69 -14.68
N GLY A 219 -4.47 -18.71 -15.92
CA GLY A 219 -5.88 -18.67 -16.26
C GLY A 219 -6.49 -17.27 -16.44
N PHE A 220 -5.66 -16.22 -16.48
CA PHE A 220 -6.11 -14.86 -16.83
C PHE A 220 -6.22 -14.72 -18.35
N ILE A 221 -7.26 -15.32 -18.92
CA ILE A 221 -7.52 -15.37 -20.36
C ILE A 221 -8.75 -14.52 -20.70
N GLY A 222 -8.68 -13.71 -21.76
CA GLY A 222 -9.81 -12.92 -22.25
C GLY A 222 -9.81 -11.44 -21.86
N TYR A 223 -8.75 -10.95 -21.21
CA TYR A 223 -8.58 -9.50 -20.99
C TYR A 223 -8.41 -8.75 -22.31
N GLN A 224 -8.86 -7.50 -22.35
CA GLN A 224 -8.85 -6.65 -23.54
C GLN A 224 -7.44 -6.18 -23.93
N ARG A 225 -6.61 -5.87 -22.93
CA ARG A 225 -5.22 -5.43 -23.12
C ARG A 225 -4.43 -5.58 -21.81
N LEU A 226 -3.16 -5.96 -21.93
CA LEU A 226 -2.14 -5.84 -20.88
C LEU A 226 -1.30 -4.58 -21.15
N ILE A 227 -1.18 -3.70 -20.17
CA ILE A 227 -0.48 -2.43 -20.25
C ILE A 227 0.72 -2.49 -19.32
N LEU A 228 1.91 -2.54 -19.91
CA LEU A 228 3.18 -2.56 -19.19
C LEU A 228 3.83 -1.16 -19.14
N ARG A 229 4.78 -0.99 -18.23
CA ARG A 229 5.55 0.25 -18.11
C ARG A 229 6.54 0.40 -19.27
N LYS A 230 6.41 1.51 -20.02
CA LYS A 230 7.23 1.77 -21.23
C LYS A 230 8.63 2.29 -20.95
N LEU A 231 8.84 2.96 -19.82
CA LEU A 231 10.14 3.55 -19.45
C LEU A 231 10.87 2.64 -18.46
N PRO A 232 12.22 2.62 -18.47
CA PRO A 232 13.01 1.85 -17.49
C PRO A 232 12.86 2.45 -16.07
N PRO A 233 13.14 1.66 -15.00
CA PRO A 233 12.93 2.09 -13.60
C PRO A 233 13.61 3.40 -13.22
N THR A 234 14.73 3.71 -13.87
CA THR A 234 15.53 4.93 -13.66
C THR A 234 14.89 6.20 -14.23
N MET A 235 13.90 6.05 -15.11
CA MET A 235 13.15 7.18 -15.68
C MET A 235 11.73 7.13 -15.13
N GLN A 236 11.45 8.06 -14.24
CA GLN A 236 10.12 8.29 -13.69
C GLN A 236 9.12 8.44 -14.83
N CYS A 237 8.06 7.64 -14.82
CA CYS A 237 6.76 8.08 -15.30
C CYS A 237 5.70 7.21 -14.67
N CYS A 238 4.66 7.88 -14.20
CA CYS A 238 3.38 7.27 -13.95
C CYS A 238 3.01 6.35 -15.13
N LEU A 239 2.30 5.26 -14.87
CA LEU A 239 1.70 4.47 -15.95
C LEU A 239 0.69 5.37 -16.67
N VAL A 240 1.12 6.04 -17.73
CA VAL A 240 0.23 6.87 -18.54
C VAL A 240 -0.59 5.91 -19.39
N MET A 241 -1.80 5.60 -18.93
CA MET A 241 -2.83 5.07 -19.80
C MET A 241 -3.23 6.19 -20.79
N ARG A 242 -2.47 6.35 -21.88
CA ARG A 242 -2.81 7.29 -22.95
C ARG A 242 -4.07 6.79 -23.66
N ARG A 243 -4.97 7.72 -24.02
CA ARG A 243 -6.22 7.52 -24.78
C ARG A 243 -6.02 7.03 -26.23
N ASP A 244 -4.99 6.23 -26.50
CA ASP A 244 -4.83 5.56 -27.80
C ASP A 244 -5.89 4.45 -28.00
N LEU A 245 -6.69 4.16 -26.96
CA LEU A 245 -8.00 3.53 -27.11
C LEU A 245 -9.01 4.63 -27.48
N HIS A 246 -9.34 4.79 -28.77
CA HIS A 246 -10.49 5.56 -29.26
C HIS A 246 -11.82 5.00 -28.71
N ILE A 247 -12.10 5.16 -27.43
CA ILE A 247 -13.29 4.61 -26.78
C ILE A 247 -13.86 5.67 -25.86
N SER A 248 -15.05 6.15 -26.19
CA SER A 248 -15.51 7.51 -25.89
C SER A 248 -15.95 7.74 -24.45
N THR A 249 -16.25 6.73 -23.62
CA THR A 249 -16.53 6.92 -22.17
C THR A 249 -16.81 5.57 -21.52
N PHE A 250 -16.21 5.31 -20.35
CA PHE A 250 -16.45 4.14 -19.50
C PHE A 250 -16.98 4.62 -18.15
N SER A 251 -17.89 3.88 -17.50
CA SER A 251 -17.96 3.90 -16.04
C SER A 251 -16.86 2.96 -15.57
N ILE A 252 -15.75 3.49 -15.05
CA ILE A 252 -14.62 2.64 -14.70
C ILE A 252 -14.77 2.14 -13.27
N GLY A 253 -14.90 0.82 -13.11
CA GLY A 253 -14.56 0.16 -11.85
C GLY A 253 -13.04 0.06 -11.81
N ILE A 254 -12.38 1.01 -11.16
CA ILE A 254 -10.91 1.01 -11.06
C ILE A 254 -10.53 0.22 -9.82
N PHE A 255 -9.93 -0.96 -10.01
CA PHE A 255 -9.40 -1.75 -8.91
C PHE A 255 -7.88 -1.66 -8.94
N PHE A 256 -7.33 -0.83 -8.07
CA PHE A 256 -5.90 -0.79 -7.81
C PHE A 256 -5.61 -1.58 -6.55
N VAL A 257 -5.03 -2.76 -6.71
CA VAL A 257 -4.18 -3.31 -5.66
C VAL A 257 -2.79 -3.03 -6.18
N LEU A 258 -2.21 -1.90 -5.80
CA LEU A 258 -0.87 -1.56 -6.25
C LEU A 258 0.08 -2.08 -5.19
N ASP A 259 0.78 -3.16 -5.51
CA ASP A 259 2.01 -3.52 -4.80
C ASP A 259 3.13 -3.71 -5.81
N ASP A 260 3.42 -2.64 -6.56
CA ASP A 260 4.60 -2.61 -7.39
C ASP A 260 5.74 -1.88 -6.66
N PHE A 261 6.80 -2.66 -6.40
CA PHE A 261 8.06 -2.32 -5.75
C PHE A 261 8.08 -2.32 -4.22
N GLY A 262 7.62 -3.41 -3.60
CA GLY A 262 8.15 -3.87 -2.31
C GLY A 262 7.97 -2.94 -1.11
N TYR A 263 7.13 -1.92 -1.23
CA TYR A 263 6.97 -0.86 -0.23
C TYR A 263 5.54 -0.38 -0.04
N PHE A 264 4.53 -1.03 -0.64
CA PHE A 264 3.14 -0.64 -0.47
C PHE A 264 2.22 -1.86 -0.54
N LEU A 265 1.80 -2.38 0.62
CA LEU A 265 0.48 -3.00 0.71
C LEU A 265 -0.53 -1.85 0.63
N GLU A 266 -0.88 -1.45 -0.59
CA GLU A 266 -2.00 -0.54 -0.83
C GLU A 266 -3.11 -1.33 -1.51
N VAL A 267 -4.00 -1.91 -0.71
CA VAL A 267 -5.31 -2.39 -1.19
C VAL A 267 -6.23 -1.17 -1.35
N SER A 268 -5.95 -0.36 -2.37
CA SER A 268 -6.71 0.86 -2.66
C SER A 268 -7.88 0.56 -3.60
N VAL A 269 -8.96 0.01 -3.03
CA VAL A 269 -10.21 -0.21 -3.77
C VAL A 269 -10.92 1.12 -4.03
N TRP A 270 -10.64 1.74 -5.17
CA TRP A 270 -11.34 2.95 -5.61
C TRP A 270 -12.49 2.62 -6.56
N VAL A 271 -13.67 2.27 -6.02
CA VAL A 271 -14.90 2.30 -6.83
C VAL A 271 -15.30 3.76 -7.05
N GLN A 272 -14.69 4.41 -8.04
CA GLN A 272 -15.04 5.78 -8.37
C GLN A 272 -16.36 5.81 -9.15
N LYS A 273 -17.46 6.07 -8.45
CA LYS A 273 -18.78 6.34 -9.05
C LYS A 273 -18.83 7.75 -9.67
N ASN A 274 -17.90 8.05 -10.59
CA ASN A 274 -17.96 9.29 -11.36
C ASN A 274 -18.26 8.99 -12.83
N ARG A 275 -19.45 9.40 -13.25
CA ARG A 275 -19.76 9.66 -14.67
C ARG A 275 -18.98 10.92 -15.07
N LEU A 276 -17.67 10.78 -15.32
CA LEU A 276 -16.78 11.89 -15.65
C LEU A 276 -17.26 12.55 -16.95
N LYS A 277 -17.82 13.76 -16.83
CA LYS A 277 -18.02 14.65 -17.97
C LYS A 277 -16.67 15.31 -18.27
N GLY A 278 -15.93 14.77 -19.23
CA GLY A 278 -14.64 15.31 -19.65
C GLY A 278 -13.73 14.27 -20.28
N ASN A 279 -12.89 14.71 -21.23
CA ASN A 279 -12.10 13.85 -22.11
C ASN A 279 -10.79 13.31 -21.49
N GLU A 280 -10.71 13.12 -20.18
CA GLU A 280 -9.49 12.65 -19.51
C GLU A 280 -9.82 11.65 -18.40
N LEU A 281 -9.40 10.39 -18.57
CA LEU A 281 -9.21 9.47 -17.44
C LEU A 281 -7.72 9.35 -17.25
N LEU A 282 -7.19 10.15 -16.35
CA LEU A 282 -5.79 10.10 -15.97
C LEU A 282 -5.66 9.13 -14.79
N ILE A 283 -5.39 7.86 -15.10
CA ILE A 283 -4.91 6.92 -14.09
C ILE A 283 -3.45 7.28 -13.84
N ILE A 284 -3.20 8.08 -12.80
CA ILE A 284 -1.84 8.33 -12.31
C ILE A 284 -1.51 7.21 -11.33
N LEU A 285 -0.89 6.13 -11.80
CA LEU A 285 -0.13 5.27 -10.90
C LEU A 285 1.22 5.94 -10.65
N CYS A 286 1.21 6.97 -9.80
CA CYS A 286 2.42 7.54 -9.23
C CYS A 286 2.27 7.44 -7.71
N HIS A 287 3.13 6.65 -7.08
CA HIS A 287 3.69 7.13 -5.84
C HIS A 287 5.21 7.20 -5.94
N HIS A 288 5.68 8.39 -5.61
CA HIS A 288 7.04 8.84 -5.56
C HIS A 288 7.49 8.77 -4.10
N GLN A 289 8.60 8.09 -3.82
CA GLN A 289 9.52 8.59 -2.81
C GLN A 289 10.91 8.61 -3.45
N SER A 290 11.33 9.82 -3.80
CA SER A 290 12.75 10.14 -3.89
C SER A 290 13.50 9.61 -2.68
N MET A 291 14.76 9.29 -2.91
CA MET A 291 15.81 9.31 -1.88
C MET A 291 15.71 10.52 -0.96
#